data_AF-A0A925V6D8-F1
#
_entry.id   AF-A0A925V6D8-F1
#
_cell.length_a   1.000
_cell.length_b   1.000
_cell.length_c   1.000
_cell.angle_alpha   90.00
_cell.angle_beta   90.00
_cell.angle_gamma   90.00
#
_symmetry.space_group_name_H-M   'P 1'
#
loop_
_entity.id
_entity.type
_entity.pdbx_description
1 polymer ?
#
loop_
_entity_poly.entity_id
_entity_poly.type
_entity_poly.pdbx_seq_one_letter_code
_entity_poly.pdbx_strand_id
1 'polypeptide(L)'
;MGASATEGASDESGAPSTATVTSGGVSADGTGTTADTTPTDSSGTPDSSEDDDDGPGIYYDLGVIPDTPTNGNECDDKGGGKGGGGGGGGPDFSFIWVANSQEGTVSKIDTQSLEEVGRYRTRADANGSPSRTSVNLNGDVAVANRTGGVVKIISDVASCPEPGNTSSGAADVKPFPDGCVDWFTPIAYSSNRPVAWTSGTFSGVTCRYENTKLWTSGGNGPGQIDVMYLDGETGEIEQTVPIPEANWDGFGIYGGASDADGNFWGSQLSVGHLVFVDVDSFDHEAYPMPLNGYGMTVDEQGRA
;
A
#
# COMPACT_ATOMS: atom_id res chain seq x y z
N MET A 1 61.97 1.07 -42.65
CA MET A 1 62.77 2.09 -43.37
C MET A 1 61.81 2.99 -44.13
N GLY A 2 62.09 4.29 -44.24
CA GLY A 2 61.34 5.23 -45.09
C GLY A 2 60.16 5.91 -44.39
N ALA A 3 60.22 7.24 -44.27
CA ALA A 3 59.17 8.11 -43.74
C ALA A 3 59.02 9.38 -44.61
N SER A 4 57.80 9.91 -44.68
CA SER A 4 57.41 11.31 -44.99
C SER A 4 55.89 11.39 -44.82
N ALA A 5 55.24 12.28 -44.05
CA ALA A 5 55.41 13.73 -43.87
C ALA A 5 55.08 14.53 -45.15
N THR A 6 54.35 15.66 -45.17
CA THR A 6 53.64 16.46 -44.14
C THR A 6 52.16 16.66 -44.59
N GLU A 7 51.23 17.48 -44.05
CA GLU A 7 51.09 18.43 -42.92
C GLU A 7 49.55 18.50 -42.57
N GLY A 8 48.99 19.27 -41.62
CA GLY A 8 49.51 20.29 -40.71
C GLY A 8 48.51 20.60 -39.57
N ALA A 9 48.87 21.56 -38.69
CA ALA A 9 48.31 21.68 -37.34
C ALA A 9 47.16 22.69 -37.16
N SER A 10 46.40 22.52 -36.07
CA SER A 10 45.92 23.59 -35.17
C SER A 10 45.65 22.97 -33.79
N ASP A 11 45.93 23.72 -32.73
CA ASP A 11 45.94 23.26 -31.32
C ASP A 11 44.80 23.94 -30.51
N GLU A 12 44.77 23.65 -29.21
CA GLU A 12 43.99 24.26 -28.11
C GLU A 12 42.55 23.78 -27.84
N SER A 13 42.46 22.96 -26.78
CA SER A 13 41.94 23.39 -25.47
C SER A 13 40.63 24.19 -25.42
N GLY A 14 39.57 23.56 -24.90
CA GLY A 14 38.34 24.25 -24.53
C GLY A 14 37.37 23.39 -23.74
N ALA A 15 37.36 23.51 -22.41
CA ALA A 15 36.32 22.91 -21.57
C ALA A 15 35.08 23.84 -21.47
N PRO A 16 33.85 23.31 -21.58
CA PRO A 16 32.66 23.91 -21.02
C PRO A 16 32.41 23.26 -19.64
N SER A 17 32.78 23.89 -18.52
CA SER A 17 32.15 25.08 -17.91
C SER A 17 30.75 24.78 -17.37
N THR A 18 30.63 24.93 -16.05
CA THR A 18 29.47 24.60 -15.22
C THR A 18 28.24 25.46 -15.54
N ALA A 19 27.10 24.82 -15.83
CA ALA A 19 25.81 25.49 -15.91
C ALA A 19 24.98 25.23 -14.64
N THR A 20 25.04 26.15 -13.69
CA THR A 20 24.17 26.16 -12.51
C THR A 20 22.73 26.46 -12.94
N VAL A 21 21.80 25.52 -12.76
CA VAL A 21 20.36 25.81 -12.87
C VAL A 21 19.83 26.16 -11.49
N THR A 22 19.42 27.42 -11.35
CA THR A 22 19.00 28.03 -10.08
C THR A 22 17.63 27.53 -9.64
N SER A 23 17.43 27.35 -8.33
CA SER A 23 16.13 27.05 -7.75
C SER A 23 15.16 28.23 -7.90
N GLY A 24 14.08 28.01 -8.66
CA GLY A 24 12.95 28.94 -8.73
C GLY A 24 12.07 28.83 -7.48
N GLY A 25 12.43 29.53 -6.40
CA GLY A 25 11.57 29.67 -5.24
C GLY A 25 10.38 30.59 -5.54
N VAL A 26 9.17 30.15 -5.23
CA VAL A 26 7.96 30.99 -5.25
C VAL A 26 7.77 31.61 -3.87
N SER A 27 8.36 32.79 -3.66
CA SER A 27 8.08 33.59 -2.46
C SER A 27 6.75 34.34 -2.60
N ALA A 28 5.98 34.34 -1.51
CA ALA A 28 4.83 35.22 -1.34
C ALA A 28 5.26 36.59 -0.80
N ASP A 29 4.64 37.66 -1.31
CA ASP A 29 4.39 38.96 -0.66
C ASP A 29 3.42 39.73 -1.60
N GLY A 30 2.44 40.55 -1.21
CA GLY A 30 1.87 41.02 0.07
C GLY A 30 0.55 41.74 -0.29
N THR A 31 -0.16 42.55 0.52
CA THR A 31 -0.18 42.98 1.93
C THR A 31 -1.56 43.65 2.14
N GLY A 32 -2.17 43.65 3.36
CA GLY A 32 -3.58 44.12 3.47
C GLY A 32 -4.25 44.40 4.84
N THR A 33 -3.49 44.52 5.93
CA THR A 33 -3.78 45.42 7.10
C THR A 33 -5.09 45.29 7.95
N THR A 34 -4.91 44.82 9.21
CA THR A 34 -5.57 45.21 10.49
C THR A 34 -7.07 45.05 10.78
N ALA A 35 -7.39 44.22 11.80
CA ALA A 35 -7.94 44.59 13.13
C ALA A 35 -8.26 43.28 13.91
N ASP A 36 -7.45 42.83 14.87
CA ASP A 36 -7.55 43.10 16.31
C ASP A 36 -8.98 43.11 16.91
N THR A 37 -9.36 42.03 17.60
CA THR A 37 -9.96 42.04 18.96
C THR A 37 -10.30 40.61 19.46
N THR A 38 -9.74 40.24 20.62
CA THR A 38 -10.31 39.29 21.59
C THR A 38 -10.42 40.03 22.93
N PRO A 39 -11.50 39.87 23.72
CA PRO A 39 -11.74 38.69 24.57
C PRO A 39 -13.25 38.29 24.62
N THR A 40 -13.75 37.25 25.30
CA THR A 40 -13.44 36.73 26.65
C THR A 40 -14.05 35.33 26.84
N ASP A 41 -13.50 34.58 27.79
CA ASP A 41 -14.03 33.33 28.37
C ASP A 41 -15.41 33.50 29.05
N SER A 42 -16.25 32.46 29.01
CA SER A 42 -17.36 32.22 29.95
C SER A 42 -17.82 30.77 29.91
N SER A 43 -17.90 30.16 31.09
CA SER A 43 -18.23 28.75 31.33
C SER A 43 -19.73 28.52 31.53
N GLY A 44 -20.22 27.32 31.15
CA GLY A 44 -21.59 26.89 31.43
C GLY A 44 -21.95 25.53 30.82
N THR A 45 -22.01 24.49 31.66
CA THR A 45 -22.63 23.18 31.40
C THR A 45 -23.74 22.93 32.44
N PRO A 46 -24.63 21.95 32.27
CA PRO A 46 -25.23 21.38 31.04
C PRO A 46 -26.79 21.41 31.10
N ASP A 47 -27.50 20.99 30.04
CA ASP A 47 -28.55 19.93 30.04
C ASP A 47 -29.13 19.67 28.63
N SER A 48 -29.86 18.57 28.49
CA SER A 48 -30.44 17.88 27.34
C SER A 48 -31.55 18.59 26.54
N SER A 49 -31.61 18.35 25.21
CA SER A 49 -32.62 17.45 24.59
C SER A 49 -32.55 17.41 23.04
N GLU A 50 -32.36 16.20 22.50
CA GLU A 50 -32.90 15.61 21.26
C GLU A 50 -33.20 16.45 19.98
N ASP A 51 -32.47 16.05 18.92
CA ASP A 51 -32.94 15.73 17.55
C ASP A 51 -32.95 16.74 16.38
N ASP A 52 -32.48 16.19 15.25
CA ASP A 52 -32.62 16.52 13.81
C ASP A 52 -32.06 17.85 13.26
N ASP A 53 -30.84 17.80 12.71
CA ASP A 53 -30.43 18.65 11.58
C ASP A 53 -29.49 17.89 10.60
N ASP A 54 -30.03 17.50 9.44
CA ASP A 54 -29.34 16.80 8.35
C ASP A 54 -28.33 17.73 7.63
N GLY A 55 -27.16 17.92 8.25
CA GLY A 55 -25.99 18.45 7.56
C GLY A 55 -25.41 17.43 6.56
N PRO A 56 -24.67 17.86 5.51
CA PRO A 56 -23.99 16.96 4.60
C PRO A 56 -22.77 16.33 5.30
N GLY A 57 -23.05 15.31 6.13
CA GLY A 57 -22.05 14.51 6.81
C GLY A 57 -21.13 13.81 5.81
N ILE A 58 -19.85 13.74 6.16
CA ILE A 58 -18.89 12.86 5.49
C ILE A 58 -19.22 11.42 5.84
N TYR A 59 -19.96 10.74 4.96
CA TYR A 59 -20.29 9.33 5.10
C TYR A 59 -19.04 8.46 4.92
N TYR A 60 -18.34 8.18 6.03
CA TYR A 60 -17.52 6.98 6.20
C TYR A 60 -18.40 5.84 6.73
N ASP A 61 -19.56 5.63 6.11
CA ASP A 61 -20.39 4.46 6.35
C ASP A 61 -19.74 3.28 5.61
N LEU A 62 -18.80 2.64 6.30
CA LEU A 62 -18.43 1.27 6.00
C LEU A 62 -19.65 0.42 6.37
N GLY A 63 -20.51 0.21 5.38
CA GLY A 63 -21.73 -0.59 5.53
C GLY A 63 -21.43 -1.94 6.18
N VAL A 64 -22.45 -2.48 6.86
CA VAL A 64 -22.37 -3.66 7.74
C VAL A 64 -21.33 -4.68 7.28
N ILE A 65 -20.14 -4.64 7.92
CA ILE A 65 -19.10 -5.65 7.76
C ILE A 65 -19.77 -6.99 8.10
N PRO A 66 -19.74 -8.00 7.20
CA PRO A 66 -20.57 -9.20 7.34
C PRO A 66 -20.36 -9.82 8.72
N ASP A 67 -21.44 -9.88 9.49
CA ASP A 67 -21.40 -10.00 10.94
C ASP A 67 -20.48 -11.15 11.39
N THR A 68 -19.46 -10.82 12.20
CA THR A 68 -18.90 -11.83 13.09
C THR A 68 -20.05 -12.34 13.96
N PRO A 69 -20.29 -13.66 14.08
CA PRO A 69 -21.47 -14.15 14.76
C PRO A 69 -21.52 -13.64 16.21
N THR A 70 -22.45 -12.75 16.53
CA THR A 70 -22.65 -12.14 17.86
C THR A 70 -23.18 -13.13 18.91
N ASN A 71 -22.89 -14.42 18.72
CA ASN A 71 -23.32 -15.53 19.55
C ASN A 71 -22.26 -15.84 20.63
N GLY A 72 -21.95 -14.83 21.47
CA GLY A 72 -21.16 -14.95 22.71
C GLY A 72 -20.00 -15.95 22.64
N ASN A 73 -19.04 -15.70 21.75
CA ASN A 73 -17.97 -16.64 21.44
C ASN A 73 -16.72 -16.42 22.34
N GLU A 74 -15.81 -17.39 22.38
CA GLU A 74 -14.64 -17.42 23.28
C GLU A 74 -13.64 -16.25 23.14
N CYS A 75 -13.85 -15.36 22.18
CA CYS A 75 -13.05 -14.17 21.91
C CYS A 75 -13.29 -13.00 22.88
N ASP A 76 -14.45 -12.94 23.56
CA ASP A 76 -14.76 -11.83 24.48
C ASP A 76 -13.98 -11.94 25.81
N ASP A 77 -13.73 -13.16 26.28
CA ASP A 77 -13.18 -13.45 27.62
C ASP A 77 -11.70 -13.88 27.63
N LYS A 78 -11.11 -14.19 26.46
CA LYS A 78 -9.69 -14.53 26.33
C LYS A 78 -8.96 -13.38 25.66
N GLY A 79 -8.06 -12.72 26.39
CA GLY A 79 -7.18 -11.66 25.88
C GLY A 79 -6.10 -12.13 24.89
N GLY A 80 -6.44 -13.03 23.97
CA GLY A 80 -5.61 -13.47 22.86
C GLY A 80 -5.89 -12.63 21.62
N GLY A 81 -5.05 -11.62 21.41
CA GLY A 81 -5.07 -10.78 20.21
C GLY A 81 -6.22 -9.77 20.15
N LYS A 82 -5.91 -8.50 19.86
CA LYS A 82 -6.90 -7.55 19.32
C LYS A 82 -7.08 -7.81 17.82
N GLY A 83 -7.44 -9.04 17.47
CA GLY A 83 -7.42 -9.54 16.11
C GLY A 83 -8.71 -9.31 15.34
N GLY A 84 -8.98 -8.06 14.90
CA GLY A 84 -9.84 -7.76 13.75
C GLY A 84 -11.27 -8.35 13.72
N GLY A 85 -11.79 -8.83 14.85
CA GLY A 85 -13.13 -9.33 14.99
C GLY A 85 -14.02 -8.19 15.44
N GLY A 86 -14.58 -7.43 14.49
CA GLY A 86 -15.36 -6.20 14.68
C GLY A 86 -16.68 -6.36 15.45
N GLY A 87 -16.61 -6.90 16.66
CA GLY A 87 -17.70 -7.09 17.60
C GLY A 87 -18.06 -5.79 18.32
N GLY A 88 -18.80 -4.92 17.63
CA GLY A 88 -19.59 -3.85 18.26
C GLY A 88 -18.82 -2.68 18.86
N GLY A 89 -18.58 -1.63 18.06
CA GLY A 89 -18.41 -0.27 18.59
C GLY A 89 -17.31 0.59 17.98
N GLY A 90 -16.41 0.01 17.18
CA GLY A 90 -15.38 0.77 16.45
C GLY A 90 -14.45 -0.15 15.65
N PRO A 91 -13.68 0.39 14.69
CA PRO A 91 -12.69 -0.40 13.95
C PRO A 91 -11.51 -0.77 14.85
N ASP A 92 -11.24 -2.08 14.99
CA ASP A 92 -10.11 -2.62 15.79
C ASP A 92 -8.75 -2.05 15.36
N PHE A 93 -8.65 -1.64 14.09
CA PHE A 93 -7.47 -0.98 13.51
C PHE A 93 -7.86 0.32 12.83
N SER A 94 -7.46 1.44 13.44
CA SER A 94 -7.58 2.79 12.87
C SER A 94 -6.25 3.24 12.27
N PHE A 95 -5.77 2.55 11.23
CA PHE A 95 -4.47 2.85 10.61
C PHE A 95 -4.55 3.04 9.09
N ILE A 96 -3.85 4.06 8.59
CA ILE A 96 -3.54 4.21 7.16
C ILE A 96 -2.05 3.95 6.92
N TRP A 97 -1.74 3.20 5.86
CA TRP A 97 -0.39 2.83 5.48
C TRP A 97 0.04 3.53 4.19
N VAL A 98 1.04 4.41 4.28
CA VAL A 98 1.45 5.33 3.21
C VAL A 98 2.83 4.95 2.67
N ALA A 99 2.91 4.67 1.36
CA ALA A 99 4.14 4.25 0.69
C ALA A 99 5.05 5.44 0.30
N ASN A 100 6.17 5.60 1.01
CA ASN A 100 7.14 6.68 0.79
C ASN A 100 8.20 6.27 -0.25
N SER A 101 7.80 6.24 -1.51
CA SER A 101 8.61 5.66 -2.60
C SER A 101 10.02 6.25 -2.80
N GLN A 102 10.26 7.49 -2.35
CA GLN A 102 11.58 8.15 -2.41
C GLN A 102 12.47 7.85 -1.19
N GLU A 103 11.87 7.44 -0.07
CA GLU A 103 12.57 7.16 1.19
C GLU A 103 12.81 5.66 1.41
N GLY A 104 12.26 4.79 0.55
CA GLY A 104 12.34 3.34 0.68
C GLY A 104 11.59 2.78 1.90
N THR A 105 10.58 3.52 2.38
CA THR A 105 9.82 3.19 3.59
C THR A 105 8.30 3.20 3.38
N VAL A 106 7.57 2.62 4.33
CA VAL A 106 6.13 2.79 4.50
C VAL A 106 5.87 3.39 5.89
N SER A 107 4.98 4.38 5.97
CA SER A 107 4.51 5.00 7.21
C SER A 107 3.22 4.34 7.68
N LYS A 108 3.11 4.08 8.98
CA LYS A 108 1.89 3.69 9.69
C LYS A 108 1.37 4.91 10.45
N ILE A 109 0.19 5.40 10.10
CA ILE A 109 -0.41 6.58 10.70
C ILE A 109 -1.71 6.18 11.38
N ASP A 110 -1.86 6.52 12.66
CA ASP A 110 -3.12 6.38 13.39
C ASP A 110 -4.14 7.40 12.87
N THR A 111 -5.31 6.94 12.43
CA THR A 111 -6.32 7.81 11.81
C THR A 111 -7.21 8.54 12.81
N GLN A 112 -7.09 8.24 14.12
CA GLN A 112 -7.78 8.96 15.19
C GLN A 112 -6.90 10.07 15.77
N SER A 113 -5.63 9.79 16.08
CA SER A 113 -4.69 10.79 16.58
C SER A 113 -4.01 11.62 15.47
N LEU A 114 -4.03 11.12 14.23
CA LEU A 114 -3.31 11.66 13.06
C LEU A 114 -1.77 11.63 13.21
N GLU A 115 -1.24 10.78 14.10
CA GLU A 115 0.20 10.65 14.36
C GLU A 115 0.82 9.47 13.59
N GLU A 116 2.05 9.66 13.09
CA GLU A 116 2.84 8.57 12.49
C GLU A 116 3.48 7.71 13.59
N VAL A 117 2.83 6.59 13.91
CA VAL A 117 3.21 5.66 14.99
C VAL A 117 4.26 4.62 14.59
N GLY A 118 4.64 4.54 13.31
CA GLY A 118 5.73 3.68 12.85
C GLY A 118 6.19 3.99 11.42
N ARG A 119 7.47 3.78 11.13
CA ARG A 119 8.07 3.95 9.80
C ARG A 119 9.05 2.82 9.49
N TYR A 120 8.72 2.03 8.47
CA TYR A 120 9.34 0.73 8.20
C TYR A 120 10.08 0.74 6.86
N ARG A 121 11.32 0.24 6.81
CA ARG A 121 12.03 -0.01 5.54
C ARG A 121 11.37 -1.18 4.82
N THR A 122 11.24 -1.11 3.50
CA THR A 122 10.54 -2.15 2.71
C THR A 122 11.48 -3.12 1.97
N ARG A 123 12.81 -2.93 2.07
CA ARG A 123 13.87 -3.80 1.53
C ARG A 123 15.14 -3.74 2.40
N ALA A 124 15.91 -4.83 2.40
CA ALA A 124 17.16 -4.97 3.16
C ALA A 124 18.28 -3.99 2.75
N ASP A 125 18.36 -3.64 1.47
CA ASP A 125 19.36 -2.72 0.92
C ASP A 125 18.99 -1.24 1.11
N ALA A 126 17.89 -0.94 1.81
CA ALA A 126 17.26 0.37 1.95
C ALA A 126 16.86 1.06 0.62
N ASN A 127 17.03 0.40 -0.54
CA ASN A 127 16.57 0.87 -1.85
C ASN A 127 15.17 0.34 -2.14
N GLY A 128 14.28 0.44 -1.15
CA GLY A 128 12.85 0.21 -1.34
C GLY A 128 12.30 1.15 -2.40
N SER A 129 11.32 0.68 -3.18
CA SER A 129 10.51 1.58 -4.02
C SER A 129 9.03 1.25 -3.83
N PRO A 130 8.52 1.33 -2.59
CA PRO A 130 7.15 0.96 -2.27
C PRO A 130 6.17 1.80 -3.07
N SER A 131 5.07 1.20 -3.54
CA SER A 131 4.14 1.88 -4.46
C SER A 131 2.67 1.59 -4.26
N ARG A 132 2.32 0.37 -3.86
CA ARG A 132 0.97 0.00 -3.43
C ARG A 132 1.04 -0.68 -2.07
N THR A 133 0.01 -0.44 -1.29
CA THR A 133 -0.23 -1.06 0.02
C THR A 133 -1.58 -1.76 -0.05
N SER A 134 -1.70 -2.89 0.64
CA SER A 134 -2.95 -3.63 0.86
C SER A 134 -2.99 -4.04 2.32
N VAL A 135 -4.13 -3.88 2.99
CA VAL A 135 -4.30 -4.18 4.42
C VAL A 135 -5.28 -5.34 4.55
N ASN A 136 -4.93 -6.40 5.29
CA ASN A 136 -5.83 -7.53 5.52
C ASN A 136 -6.79 -7.24 6.69
N LEU A 137 -7.74 -8.13 6.93
CA LEU A 137 -8.72 -7.99 8.02
C LEU A 137 -8.12 -8.15 9.43
N ASN A 138 -6.85 -8.58 9.56
CA ASN A 138 -6.08 -8.51 10.81
C ASN A 138 -5.32 -7.17 10.97
N GLY A 139 -5.49 -6.22 10.05
CA GLY A 139 -4.82 -4.93 10.04
C GLY A 139 -3.39 -4.94 9.48
N ASP A 140 -2.84 -6.10 9.14
CA ASP A 140 -1.46 -6.26 8.64
C ASP A 140 -1.33 -5.78 7.19
N VAL A 141 -0.22 -5.13 6.85
CA VAL A 141 -0.01 -4.55 5.52
C VAL A 141 0.92 -5.40 4.66
N ALA A 142 0.55 -5.59 3.40
CA ALA A 142 1.46 -6.00 2.32
C ALA A 142 1.85 -4.76 1.49
N VAL A 143 3.13 -4.63 1.15
CA VAL A 143 3.66 -3.49 0.37
C VAL A 143 4.47 -3.97 -0.84
N ALA A 144 3.99 -3.63 -2.04
CA ALA A 144 4.71 -3.89 -3.29
C ALA A 144 5.79 -2.83 -3.52
N ASN A 145 7.05 -3.26 -3.56
CA ASN A 145 8.11 -2.46 -4.16
C ASN A 145 8.04 -2.59 -5.69
N ARG A 146 8.14 -1.46 -6.40
CA ARG A 146 8.16 -1.38 -7.88
C ARG A 146 9.17 -2.33 -8.50
N THR A 147 10.25 -2.63 -7.79
CA THR A 147 11.24 -3.65 -8.12
C THR A 147 11.67 -4.39 -6.85
N GLY A 148 12.02 -5.65 -6.99
CA GLY A 148 12.75 -6.42 -5.98
C GLY A 148 11.93 -7.21 -4.97
N GLY A 149 10.64 -6.91 -4.73
CA GLY A 149 9.80 -7.77 -3.89
C GLY A 149 8.62 -7.13 -3.17
N VAL A 150 7.88 -7.97 -2.46
CA VAL A 150 6.77 -7.60 -1.57
C VAL A 150 7.19 -7.86 -0.12
N VAL A 151 6.76 -7.00 0.81
CA VAL A 151 6.97 -7.16 2.26
C VAL A 151 5.62 -7.22 2.98
N LYS A 152 5.47 -8.10 3.99
CA LYS A 152 4.39 -8.03 4.99
C LYS A 152 4.93 -7.41 6.27
N ILE A 153 4.17 -6.47 6.85
CA ILE A 153 4.45 -5.87 8.15
C ILE A 153 3.22 -6.06 9.03
N ILE A 154 3.43 -6.69 10.18
CA ILE A 154 2.38 -6.90 11.19
C ILE A 154 2.00 -5.56 11.82
N SER A 155 0.71 -5.34 12.02
CA SER A 155 0.19 -4.08 12.55
C SER A 155 0.18 -4.05 14.07
N ASP A 156 -0.31 -5.10 14.72
CA ASP A 156 -0.29 -5.19 16.18
C ASP A 156 1.13 -5.47 16.69
N VAL A 157 1.73 -4.49 17.37
CA VAL A 157 3.07 -4.60 17.95
C VAL A 157 3.17 -5.80 18.91
N ALA A 158 2.11 -6.15 19.64
CA ALA A 158 2.12 -7.31 20.54
C ALA A 158 2.15 -8.67 19.80
N SER A 159 1.77 -8.69 18.52
CA SER A 159 1.80 -9.86 17.63
C SER A 159 3.10 -9.98 16.81
N CYS A 160 3.99 -8.98 16.85
CA CYS A 160 5.19 -8.97 16.03
C CYS A 160 6.24 -10.01 16.49
N PRO A 161 7.09 -10.56 15.58
CA PRO A 161 8.15 -11.50 15.94
C PRO A 161 9.16 -10.94 16.97
N GLU A 162 9.54 -9.67 16.84
CA GLU A 162 10.53 -9.01 17.72
C GLU A 162 10.00 -7.66 18.21
N PRO A 163 9.01 -7.64 19.13
CA PRO A 163 8.25 -6.42 19.49
C PRO A 163 9.11 -5.35 20.18
N GLY A 164 10.26 -5.73 20.74
CA GLY A 164 11.25 -4.79 21.29
C GLY A 164 12.11 -4.07 20.24
N ASN A 165 12.02 -4.46 18.97
CA ASN A 165 12.83 -3.94 17.86
C ASN A 165 11.97 -3.36 16.72
N THR A 166 10.78 -2.84 17.02
CA THR A 166 9.94 -2.15 16.03
C THR A 166 10.05 -0.63 16.10
N SER A 167 9.84 0.03 14.96
CA SER A 167 9.68 1.48 14.86
C SER A 167 8.57 2.00 15.76
N SER A 168 8.83 3.14 16.41
CA SER A 168 7.87 3.88 17.24
C SER A 168 7.42 5.21 16.63
N GLY A 169 7.77 5.47 15.36
CA GLY A 169 7.32 6.65 14.61
C GLY A 169 8.33 7.14 13.57
N ALA A 170 8.02 8.27 12.92
CA ALA A 170 8.76 8.80 11.77
C ALA A 170 10.29 8.96 11.99
N ALA A 171 10.71 9.29 13.22
CA ALA A 171 12.11 9.51 13.59
C ALA A 171 12.87 8.22 13.97
N ASP A 172 12.17 7.09 14.09
CA ASP A 172 12.69 5.82 14.61
C ASP A 172 12.64 4.70 13.56
N VAL A 173 13.34 4.90 12.44
CA VAL A 173 13.38 3.94 11.33
C VAL A 173 14.43 2.85 11.59
N LYS A 174 14.00 1.68 12.07
CA LYS A 174 14.88 0.54 12.37
C LYS A 174 15.59 -0.01 11.11
N PRO A 175 16.79 -0.60 11.25
CA PRO A 175 17.38 -1.42 10.19
C PRO A 175 16.41 -2.51 9.72
N PHE A 176 16.56 -2.98 8.49
CA PHE A 176 15.73 -4.08 7.99
C PHE A 176 16.34 -5.45 8.34
N PRO A 177 15.54 -6.45 8.76
CA PRO A 177 14.12 -6.35 9.07
C PRO A 177 13.88 -5.57 10.37
N ASP A 178 12.84 -4.72 10.34
CA ASP A 178 12.24 -4.18 11.56
C ASP A 178 11.55 -5.33 12.31
N GLY A 179 11.43 -5.25 13.64
CA GLY A 179 10.85 -6.32 14.44
C GLY A 179 9.39 -6.69 14.15
N CYS A 180 8.65 -5.84 13.42
CA CYS A 180 7.31 -6.13 12.89
C CYS A 180 7.29 -6.48 11.39
N VAL A 181 8.43 -6.53 10.68
CA VAL A 181 8.51 -7.14 9.36
C VAL A 181 8.39 -8.65 9.54
N ASP A 182 7.34 -9.23 8.99
CA ASP A 182 7.02 -10.65 9.11
C ASP A 182 7.79 -11.46 8.07
N TRP A 183 7.56 -11.14 6.79
CA TRP A 183 8.27 -11.75 5.67
C TRP A 183 8.55 -10.76 4.54
N PHE A 184 9.51 -11.13 3.69
CA PHE A 184 9.82 -10.46 2.42
C PHE A 184 10.01 -11.48 1.32
N THR A 185 9.20 -11.38 0.27
CA THR A 185 9.24 -12.26 -0.90
C THR A 185 9.93 -11.54 -2.06
N PRO A 186 11.12 -12.00 -2.49
CA PRO A 186 11.78 -11.44 -3.66
C PRO A 186 10.98 -11.71 -4.93
N ILE A 187 10.58 -10.64 -5.63
CA ILE A 187 9.85 -10.72 -6.90
C ILE A 187 10.82 -10.32 -8.02
N ALA A 188 11.24 -11.31 -8.82
CA ALA A 188 12.29 -11.19 -9.83
C ALA A 188 11.80 -10.56 -11.16
N TYR A 189 11.10 -9.42 -11.04
CA TYR A 189 10.49 -8.73 -12.17
C TYR A 189 10.95 -7.26 -12.28
N SER A 190 11.02 -6.76 -13.53
CA SER A 190 11.38 -5.37 -13.85
C SER A 190 10.35 -4.33 -13.40
N SER A 191 9.08 -4.74 -13.25
CA SER A 191 8.07 -4.04 -12.47
C SER A 191 7.28 -5.03 -11.62
N ASN A 192 6.90 -4.64 -10.41
CA ASN A 192 6.01 -5.35 -9.49
C ASN A 192 5.17 -4.30 -8.75
N ARG A 193 3.84 -4.30 -8.90
CA ARG A 193 3.02 -3.11 -8.54
C ARG A 193 1.77 -3.37 -7.71
N PRO A 194 0.76 -4.11 -8.18
CA PRO A 194 -0.43 -4.33 -7.38
C PRO A 194 -0.10 -5.23 -6.18
N VAL A 195 -0.81 -5.02 -5.08
CA VAL A 195 -0.96 -6.00 -3.99
C VAL A 195 -2.43 -5.97 -3.60
N ALA A 196 -3.04 -7.14 -3.42
CA ALA A 196 -4.42 -7.26 -2.98
C ALA A 196 -4.58 -8.49 -2.08
N TRP A 197 -5.08 -8.29 -0.87
CA TRP A 197 -5.34 -9.37 0.08
C TRP A 197 -6.69 -10.03 -0.24
N THR A 198 -6.75 -11.36 -0.17
CA THR A 198 -8.02 -12.07 0.01
C THR A 198 -8.49 -11.95 1.46
N SER A 199 -9.77 -12.15 1.70
CA SER A 199 -10.42 -12.05 3.01
C SER A 199 -9.94 -13.10 4.02
N GLY A 200 -9.62 -14.32 3.55
CA GLY A 200 -9.34 -15.48 4.42
C GLY A 200 -10.60 -15.98 5.13
N THR A 201 -10.45 -16.59 6.30
CA THR A 201 -11.57 -17.12 7.10
C THR A 201 -11.39 -16.76 8.57
N PHE A 202 -12.40 -16.16 9.20
CA PHE A 202 -12.35 -15.85 10.62
C PHE A 202 -12.37 -17.12 11.48
N SER A 203 -11.37 -17.26 12.33
CA SER A 203 -11.22 -18.36 13.28
C SER A 203 -11.74 -17.95 14.64
N GLY A 204 -12.88 -18.53 15.05
CA GLY A 204 -13.46 -18.32 16.37
C GLY A 204 -12.64 -18.89 17.54
N VAL A 205 -11.46 -19.48 17.28
CA VAL A 205 -10.54 -20.05 18.28
C VAL A 205 -9.31 -19.16 18.49
N THR A 206 -8.74 -18.62 17.42
CA THR A 206 -7.59 -17.69 17.48
C THR A 206 -8.00 -16.23 17.46
N CYS A 207 -9.28 -15.95 17.15
CA CYS A 207 -9.86 -14.61 17.05
C CYS A 207 -9.07 -13.75 16.04
N ARG A 208 -8.81 -14.33 14.86
CA ARG A 208 -8.10 -13.73 13.72
C ARG A 208 -8.65 -14.30 12.41
N TYR A 209 -8.42 -13.61 11.30
CA TYR A 209 -8.56 -14.17 9.96
C TYR A 209 -7.35 -15.05 9.63
N GLU A 210 -7.60 -16.32 9.36
CA GLU A 210 -6.62 -17.34 8.94
C GLU A 210 -6.76 -17.62 7.44
N ASN A 211 -5.77 -18.28 6.84
CA ASN A 211 -5.75 -18.62 5.40
C ASN A 211 -5.93 -17.40 4.47
N THR A 212 -5.52 -16.20 4.91
CA THR A 212 -5.41 -15.04 4.03
C THR A 212 -4.33 -15.28 2.97
N LYS A 213 -4.56 -14.82 1.75
CA LYS A 213 -3.64 -14.98 0.60
C LYS A 213 -3.46 -13.64 -0.07
N LEU A 214 -2.36 -13.46 -0.79
CA LEU A 214 -1.98 -12.19 -1.39
C LEU A 214 -1.75 -12.32 -2.88
N TRP A 215 -2.53 -11.58 -3.66
CA TRP A 215 -2.27 -11.37 -5.07
C TRP A 215 -1.24 -10.27 -5.28
N THR A 216 -0.30 -10.49 -6.20
CA THR A 216 0.59 -9.46 -6.77
C THR A 216 0.75 -9.71 -8.28
N SER A 217 1.39 -8.80 -9.00
CA SER A 217 1.72 -9.00 -10.41
C SER A 217 3.04 -8.32 -10.76
N GLY A 218 3.79 -8.96 -11.65
CA GLY A 218 5.06 -8.46 -12.16
C GLY A 218 5.19 -8.62 -13.67
N GLY A 219 6.12 -7.86 -14.27
CA GLY A 219 6.43 -7.95 -15.70
C GLY A 219 7.92 -7.83 -16.01
N ASN A 220 8.39 -8.59 -17.00
CA ASN A 220 9.82 -8.70 -17.36
C ASN A 220 10.16 -8.27 -18.80
N GLY A 221 9.15 -7.90 -19.59
CA GLY A 221 9.33 -7.41 -20.96
C GLY A 221 8.05 -7.54 -21.79
N PRO A 222 8.10 -7.19 -23.09
CA PRO A 222 6.96 -7.30 -24.00
C PRO A 222 6.33 -8.71 -23.97
N GLY A 223 5.02 -8.77 -23.70
CA GLY A 223 4.27 -10.03 -23.59
C GLY A 223 4.62 -10.91 -22.37
N GLN A 224 5.31 -10.36 -21.37
CA GLN A 224 5.66 -11.07 -20.12
C GLN A 224 5.10 -10.30 -18.93
N ILE A 225 3.84 -10.56 -18.62
CA ILE A 225 3.15 -10.18 -17.39
C ILE A 225 2.64 -11.45 -16.74
N ASP A 226 2.93 -11.62 -15.46
CA ASP A 226 2.42 -12.71 -14.64
C ASP A 226 1.66 -12.14 -13.43
N VAL A 227 0.56 -12.79 -13.05
CA VAL A 227 -0.11 -12.61 -11.75
C VAL A 227 0.37 -13.73 -10.84
N MET A 228 0.70 -13.41 -9.59
CA MET A 228 1.24 -14.35 -8.60
C MET A 228 0.33 -14.40 -7.38
N TYR A 229 0.06 -15.60 -6.89
CA TYR A 229 -0.67 -15.87 -5.66
C TYR A 229 0.32 -16.29 -4.58
N LEU A 230 0.30 -15.59 -3.46
CA LEU A 230 1.19 -15.83 -2.33
C LEU A 230 0.41 -16.29 -1.10
N ASP A 231 0.99 -17.21 -0.34
CA ASP A 231 0.54 -17.50 1.00
C ASP A 231 0.71 -16.28 1.93
N GLY A 232 -0.33 -15.92 2.67
CA GLY A 232 -0.33 -14.71 3.49
C GLY A 232 0.50 -14.78 4.75
N GLU A 233 0.76 -15.98 5.26
CA GLU A 233 1.50 -16.18 6.50
C GLU A 233 3.00 -16.34 6.25
N THR A 234 3.38 -16.97 5.14
CA THR A 234 4.78 -17.29 4.82
C THR A 234 5.37 -16.42 3.70
N GLY A 235 4.52 -15.82 2.85
CA GLY A 235 4.95 -15.13 1.63
C GLY A 235 5.40 -16.05 0.50
N GLU A 236 5.25 -17.38 0.63
CA GLU A 236 5.59 -18.32 -0.45
C GLU A 236 4.69 -18.10 -1.67
N ILE A 237 5.26 -18.11 -2.88
CA ILE A 237 4.50 -18.02 -4.13
C ILE A 237 3.92 -19.41 -4.42
N GLU A 238 2.62 -19.57 -4.22
CA GLU A 238 1.90 -20.83 -4.43
C GLU A 238 1.54 -21.05 -5.90
N GLN A 239 1.30 -19.97 -6.65
CA GLN A 239 0.93 -20.03 -8.07
C GLN A 239 1.40 -18.80 -8.85
N THR A 240 1.66 -19.01 -10.15
CA THR A 240 1.97 -17.97 -11.13
C THR A 240 1.14 -18.18 -12.41
N VAL A 241 0.32 -17.20 -12.76
CA VAL A 241 -0.62 -17.20 -13.90
C VAL A 241 -0.12 -16.23 -14.97
N PRO A 242 0.35 -16.70 -16.14
CA PRO A 242 0.79 -15.83 -17.23
C PRO A 242 -0.40 -15.15 -17.93
N ILE A 243 -0.30 -13.84 -18.17
CA ILE A 243 -1.34 -13.04 -18.84
C ILE A 243 -0.81 -12.52 -20.19
N PRO A 244 -0.74 -13.36 -21.24
CA PRO A 244 -0.13 -13.00 -22.52
C PRO A 244 -0.88 -11.91 -23.30
N GLU A 245 -2.17 -11.68 -23.01
CA GLU A 245 -2.98 -10.63 -23.62
C GLU A 245 -2.58 -9.23 -23.15
N ALA A 246 -2.18 -9.12 -21.88
CA ALA A 246 -1.75 -7.87 -21.26
C ALA A 246 -0.33 -7.51 -21.75
N ASN A 247 -0.25 -6.56 -22.68
CA ASN A 247 1.02 -6.15 -23.24
C ASN A 247 1.78 -5.25 -22.26
N TRP A 248 3.02 -5.63 -21.93
CA TRP A 248 3.90 -4.82 -21.09
C TRP A 248 4.26 -3.48 -21.74
N ASP A 249 3.92 -2.41 -21.03
CA ASP A 249 4.05 -0.99 -21.37
C ASP A 249 5.21 -0.29 -20.62
N GLY A 250 6.01 -1.07 -19.88
CA GLY A 250 6.99 -0.58 -18.90
C GLY A 250 6.51 -0.63 -17.45
N PHE A 251 5.22 -0.85 -17.21
CA PHE A 251 4.63 -0.93 -15.87
C PHE A 251 3.96 -2.28 -15.57
N GLY A 252 3.32 -2.91 -16.55
CA GLY A 252 2.56 -4.15 -16.37
C GLY A 252 1.15 -3.89 -15.82
N ILE A 253 0.64 -4.80 -14.98
CA ILE A 253 -0.54 -4.49 -14.16
C ILE A 253 -0.16 -3.41 -13.15
N TYR A 254 -0.99 -2.37 -12.99
CA TYR A 254 -0.63 -1.14 -12.29
C TYR A 254 -1.41 -0.90 -11.00
N GLY A 255 -2.65 -1.38 -10.97
CA GLY A 255 -3.50 -1.49 -9.79
C GLY A 255 -4.19 -2.85 -9.81
N GLY A 256 -4.62 -3.32 -8.65
CA GLY A 256 -5.36 -4.56 -8.53
C GLY A 256 -6.08 -4.62 -7.19
N ALA A 257 -7.09 -5.47 -7.13
CA ALA A 257 -7.98 -5.70 -6.01
C ALA A 257 -8.33 -7.18 -5.95
N SER A 258 -8.93 -7.62 -4.83
CA SER A 258 -9.52 -8.94 -4.70
C SER A 258 -10.98 -8.78 -4.35
N ASP A 259 -11.85 -9.60 -4.94
CA ASP A 259 -13.29 -9.59 -4.66
C ASP A 259 -13.64 -10.45 -3.44
N ALA A 260 -14.93 -10.49 -3.11
CA ALA A 260 -15.43 -11.20 -1.93
C ALA A 260 -15.18 -12.72 -1.98
N ASP A 261 -15.11 -13.30 -3.18
CA ASP A 261 -14.80 -14.71 -3.41
C ASP A 261 -13.29 -14.99 -3.40
N GLY A 262 -12.45 -13.95 -3.41
CA GLY A 262 -10.98 -14.04 -3.33
C GLY A 262 -10.28 -14.04 -4.69
N ASN A 263 -11.00 -13.84 -5.79
CA ASN A 263 -10.41 -13.75 -7.13
C ASN A 263 -9.54 -12.49 -7.26
N PHE A 264 -8.70 -12.43 -8.29
CA PHE A 264 -7.92 -11.24 -8.61
C PHE A 264 -8.56 -10.42 -9.72
N TRP A 265 -8.59 -9.11 -9.51
CA TRP A 265 -8.85 -8.11 -10.55
C TRP A 265 -7.65 -7.18 -10.70
N GLY A 266 -7.20 -6.93 -11.93
CA GLY A 266 -6.01 -6.11 -12.21
C GLY A 266 -6.17 -5.19 -13.43
N SER A 267 -5.78 -3.92 -13.30
CA SER A 267 -5.86 -2.92 -14.37
C SER A 267 -4.47 -2.45 -14.82
N GLN A 268 -4.23 -2.34 -16.12
CA GLN A 268 -3.08 -1.61 -16.67
C GLN A 268 -3.21 -0.07 -16.46
N LEU A 269 -2.12 0.66 -16.67
CA LEU A 269 -2.11 2.13 -16.63
C LEU A 269 -2.61 2.72 -17.96
N SER A 270 -3.42 3.78 -17.90
CA SER A 270 -4.05 4.37 -19.08
C SER A 270 -4.89 3.34 -19.82
N VAL A 271 -4.72 3.15 -21.14
CA VAL A 271 -5.38 2.07 -21.90
C VAL A 271 -4.57 0.77 -21.80
N GLY A 272 -5.26 -0.36 -21.85
CA GLY A 272 -4.65 -1.68 -21.80
C GLY A 272 -5.72 -2.74 -21.57
N HIS A 273 -5.46 -3.68 -20.69
CA HIS A 273 -6.42 -4.70 -20.26
C HIS A 273 -6.81 -4.56 -18.79
N LEU A 274 -8.09 -4.83 -18.54
CA LEU A 274 -8.61 -5.30 -17.26
C LEU A 274 -8.44 -6.82 -17.26
N VAL A 275 -7.87 -7.36 -16.20
CA VAL A 275 -7.54 -8.79 -16.06
C VAL A 275 -8.31 -9.33 -14.86
N PHE A 276 -8.89 -10.52 -15.04
CA PHE A 276 -9.49 -11.33 -14.00
C PHE A 276 -8.72 -12.65 -13.88
N VAL A 277 -8.53 -13.16 -12.67
CA VAL A 277 -8.01 -14.51 -12.41
C VAL A 277 -8.86 -15.16 -11.32
N ASP A 278 -9.45 -16.32 -11.64
CA ASP A 278 -10.22 -17.15 -10.72
C ASP A 278 -9.29 -17.77 -9.65
N VAL A 279 -9.71 -17.76 -8.38
CA VAL A 279 -8.87 -18.24 -7.27
C VAL A 279 -8.83 -19.78 -7.13
N ASP A 280 -9.88 -20.47 -7.58
CA ASP A 280 -10.03 -21.93 -7.44
C ASP A 280 -9.39 -22.68 -8.61
N SER A 281 -9.55 -22.18 -9.84
CA SER A 281 -9.02 -22.81 -11.06
C SER A 281 -7.73 -22.18 -11.58
N PHE A 282 -7.46 -20.91 -11.25
CA PHE A 282 -6.42 -20.07 -11.87
C PHE A 282 -6.59 -19.85 -13.38
N ASP A 283 -7.79 -20.06 -13.91
CA ASP A 283 -8.16 -19.57 -15.25
C ASP A 283 -8.24 -18.04 -15.24
N HIS A 284 -7.93 -17.40 -16.36
CA HIS A 284 -7.90 -15.95 -16.49
C HIS A 284 -8.74 -15.42 -17.65
N GLU A 285 -9.25 -14.21 -17.50
CA GLU A 285 -9.85 -13.43 -18.60
C GLU A 285 -9.17 -12.06 -18.72
N ALA A 286 -9.09 -11.54 -19.95
CA ALA A 286 -8.49 -10.24 -20.24
C ALA A 286 -9.39 -9.42 -21.18
N TYR A 287 -9.87 -8.29 -20.67
CA TYR A 287 -10.82 -7.41 -21.34
C TYR A 287 -10.13 -6.11 -21.78
N PRO A 288 -10.22 -5.70 -23.06
CA PRO A 288 -9.71 -4.40 -23.48
C PRO A 288 -10.40 -3.25 -22.73
N MET A 289 -9.62 -2.39 -22.07
CA MET A 289 -10.14 -1.26 -21.30
C MET A 289 -10.73 -0.19 -22.24
N PRO A 290 -12.00 0.22 -22.06
CA PRO A 290 -12.62 1.24 -22.91
C PRO A 290 -12.17 2.67 -22.59
N LEU A 291 -11.53 2.88 -21.42
CA LEU A 291 -11.12 4.18 -20.88
C LEU A 291 -9.77 4.06 -20.15
N ASN A 292 -9.16 5.20 -19.85
CA ASN A 292 -7.90 5.26 -19.10
C ASN A 292 -8.09 4.89 -17.62
N GLY A 293 -7.33 3.92 -17.12
CA GLY A 293 -7.21 3.61 -15.68
C GLY A 293 -5.94 4.14 -15.02
N TYR A 294 -5.92 4.13 -13.68
CA TYR A 294 -4.73 4.41 -12.84
C TYR A 294 -4.65 3.51 -11.60
N GLY A 295 -5.80 3.01 -11.16
CA GLY A 295 -5.95 2.06 -10.08
C GLY A 295 -7.40 1.59 -10.10
N MET A 296 -7.70 0.56 -9.34
CA MET A 296 -9.02 0.01 -9.25
C MET A 296 -9.31 -0.45 -7.82
N THR A 297 -10.59 -0.66 -7.56
CA THR A 297 -11.14 -1.33 -6.38
C THR A 297 -12.30 -2.18 -6.90
N VAL A 298 -12.80 -3.10 -6.08
CA VAL A 298 -14.02 -3.83 -6.37
C VAL A 298 -14.98 -3.63 -5.22
N ASP A 299 -16.28 -3.61 -5.49
CA ASP A 299 -17.28 -3.55 -4.44
C ASP A 299 -17.61 -4.93 -3.84
N GLU A 300 -18.43 -4.92 -2.80
CA GLU A 300 -18.95 -6.12 -2.12
C GLU A 300 -19.76 -7.08 -3.02
N GLN A 301 -20.14 -6.68 -4.23
CA GLN A 301 -20.75 -7.55 -5.25
C GLN A 301 -19.74 -8.03 -6.31
N GLY A 302 -18.43 -7.79 -6.12
CA GLY A 302 -17.38 -8.19 -7.06
C GLY A 302 -17.36 -7.38 -8.35
N ARG A 303 -17.94 -6.17 -8.38
CA ARG A 303 -17.93 -5.32 -9.57
C ARG A 303 -16.68 -4.45 -9.60
N ALA A 304 -15.98 -4.46 -10.74
CA ALA A 304 -14.72 -3.77 -11.03
C ALA A 304 -14.88 -2.56 -11.97
#